data_AF-A0A091NDQ0-F1
#
_entry.id   AF-A0A091NDQ0-F1
#
_cell.length_a   1.000
_cell.length_b   1.000
_cell.length_c   1.000
_cell.angle_alpha   90.00
_cell.angle_beta   90.00
_cell.angle_gamma   90.00
#
_symmetry.space_group_name_H-M   'P 1'
#
loop_
_entity.id
_entity.type
_entity.pdbx_description
1 polymer ?
#
loop_
_entity_poly.entity_id
_entity_poly.type
_entity_poly.pdbx_seq_one_letter_code
_entity_poly.pdbx_strand_id
1 'polypeptide(L)'
;DLVYTLWESLKPQENYTFYCQSCGDIIVEKRKLLRILPLPSENWSALVEEWCCHPNPFARSTLHPQHDDCFLGDTFFLLNSGNESHKSKENTRAICKRCKTTLGETVSSDTIKYYVTEVIIQPSEENFSPTPRSQFVQSMVAQCLVELSSAKSTFRFTIEGDNGKIYILIWLLNSDTLLVESLGSSSSHSGFTLFGDIFLPSSVPVGTWNAVKVLYQPCIKSRNKE
;
A
#
# COMPACT_ATOMS: atom_id res chain seq x y z
N ASP A 1 11.32 -1.81 -1.18
CA ASP A 1 11.53 -0.62 -0.33
C ASP A 1 10.34 0.38 -0.38
N LEU A 2 9.08 0.08 -0.04
CA LEU A 2 8.04 1.09 0.23
C LEU A 2 7.46 0.94 1.61
N VAL A 3 7.34 -0.26 2.17
CA VAL A 3 7.22 -0.38 3.63
C VAL A 3 8.50 0.17 4.25
N TYR A 4 9.67 -0.07 3.65
CA TYR A 4 10.97 0.49 4.00
C TYR A 4 11.13 1.96 3.57
N THR A 5 10.54 2.45 2.46
CA THR A 5 10.63 3.89 2.10
C THR A 5 9.57 4.75 2.80
N LEU A 6 8.35 4.27 3.05
CA LEU A 6 7.43 4.88 4.02
C LEU A 6 8.06 4.83 5.42
N TRP A 7 8.60 3.69 5.85
CA TRP A 7 9.31 3.59 7.12
C TRP A 7 10.51 4.53 7.24
N GLU A 8 11.39 4.63 6.24
CA GLU A 8 12.56 5.52 6.27
C GLU A 8 12.19 7.00 6.12
N SER A 9 11.10 7.31 5.41
CA SER A 9 10.61 8.69 5.29
C SER A 9 9.83 9.14 6.52
N LEU A 10 9.18 8.22 7.23
CA LEU A 10 8.49 8.51 8.48
C LEU A 10 9.48 8.51 9.65
N LYS A 11 9.71 9.70 10.21
CA LYS A 11 10.57 9.91 11.35
C LYS A 11 9.73 10.10 12.61
N PRO A 12 10.11 9.46 13.73
CA PRO A 12 9.49 9.72 15.01
C PRO A 12 9.61 11.19 15.40
N GLN A 13 8.66 11.68 16.19
CA GLN A 13 8.57 13.05 16.70
C GLN A 13 8.24 14.12 15.64
N GLU A 14 7.90 13.74 14.41
CA GLU A 14 7.43 14.66 13.37
C GLU A 14 5.91 14.66 13.25
N ASN A 15 5.37 15.74 12.66
CA ASN A 15 3.94 15.90 12.40
C ASN A 15 3.60 15.45 10.99
N TYR A 16 2.62 14.57 10.85
CA TYR A 16 2.17 14.05 9.57
C TYR A 16 0.72 14.40 9.29
N THR A 17 0.42 14.68 8.02
CA THR A 17 -0.94 14.81 7.52
C THR A 17 -1.23 13.66 6.58
N PHE A 18 -2.42 13.08 6.74
CA PHE A 18 -2.85 11.88 6.03
C PHE A 18 -3.93 12.29 5.03
N TYR A 19 -3.75 11.91 3.77
CA TYR A 19 -4.61 12.32 2.67
C TYR A 19 -5.26 11.12 2.02
N CYS A 20 -6.53 11.23 1.65
CA CYS A 20 -7.17 10.27 0.77
C CYS A 20 -6.48 10.31 -0.58
N GLN A 21 -5.91 9.20 -1.03
CA GLN A 21 -5.25 9.11 -2.33
C GLN A 21 -6.21 9.47 -3.48
N SER A 22 -7.48 9.03 -3.39
CA SER A 22 -8.45 9.21 -4.47
C SER A 22 -8.89 10.66 -4.71
N CYS A 23 -8.88 11.51 -3.68
CA CYS A 23 -9.38 12.88 -3.82
C CYS A 23 -8.50 13.96 -3.16
N GLY A 24 -7.57 13.61 -2.28
CA GLY A 24 -6.74 14.54 -1.54
C GLY A 24 -7.42 15.17 -0.31
N ASP A 25 -8.56 14.63 0.12
CA ASP A 25 -9.20 15.06 1.37
C ASP A 25 -8.34 14.68 2.58
N ILE A 26 -8.26 15.56 3.58
CA ILE A 26 -7.49 15.31 4.79
C ILE A 26 -8.26 14.32 5.67
N ILE A 27 -7.62 13.20 5.99
CA ILE A 27 -8.17 12.12 6.82
C ILE A 27 -7.73 12.28 8.28
N VAL A 28 -6.47 12.66 8.49
CA VAL A 28 -5.91 12.98 9.80
C VAL A 28 -5.01 14.19 9.61
N GLU A 29 -5.27 15.26 10.37
CA GLU A 29 -4.54 16.52 10.26
C GLU A 29 -3.43 16.61 11.31
N LYS A 30 -2.20 16.94 10.87
CA LYS A 30 -1.06 17.31 11.72
C LYS A 30 -0.84 16.44 12.96
N ARG A 31 -0.91 15.12 12.79
CA ARG A 31 -0.71 14.17 13.88
C ARG A 31 0.77 13.96 14.13
N LYS A 32 1.20 14.21 15.38
CA LYS A 32 2.54 13.86 15.82
C LYS A 32 2.64 12.36 16.04
N LEU A 33 3.60 11.70 15.38
CA LEU A 33 3.87 10.28 15.59
C LEU A 33 5.06 10.13 16.54
N LEU A 34 4.83 9.72 17.78
CA LEU A 34 5.90 9.50 18.76
C LEU A 34 6.65 8.19 18.52
N ARG A 35 5.94 7.13 18.09
CA ARG A 35 6.55 5.85 17.74
C ARG A 35 5.98 5.36 16.43
N ILE A 36 6.87 4.95 15.55
CA ILE A 36 6.53 4.24 14.33
C ILE A 36 7.17 2.86 14.49
N LEU A 37 6.37 1.80 14.48
CA LEU A 37 6.85 0.44 14.75
C LEU A 37 6.38 -0.52 13.65
N PRO A 38 7.25 -1.38 13.11
CA PRO A 38 6.80 -2.41 12.20
C PRO A 38 6.02 -3.46 13.00
N LEU A 39 4.90 -3.89 12.47
CA LEU A 39 4.22 -5.09 12.96
C LEU A 39 5.04 -6.31 12.54
N PRO A 40 4.99 -7.39 13.35
CA PRO A 40 5.37 -8.70 12.84
C PRO A 40 4.59 -8.97 11.54
N SER A 41 5.23 -9.59 10.54
CA SER A 41 4.60 -9.86 9.24
C SER A 41 3.22 -10.51 9.42
N GLU A 42 2.26 -10.29 8.52
CA GLU A 42 0.87 -10.80 8.68
C GLU A 42 0.79 -12.32 8.96
N ASN A 43 1.81 -13.08 8.56
CA ASN A 43 1.90 -14.51 8.83
C ASN A 43 2.42 -14.87 10.23
N TRP A 44 2.80 -13.91 11.07
CA TRP A 44 3.33 -14.21 12.40
C TRP A 44 2.32 -14.92 13.29
N SER A 45 1.05 -14.53 13.25
CA SER A 45 0.00 -15.22 14.00
C SER A 45 -0.11 -16.68 13.56
N ALA A 46 -0.11 -16.94 12.24
CA ALA A 46 -0.12 -18.29 11.68
C ALA A 46 1.15 -19.09 12.04
N LEU A 47 2.33 -18.47 11.99
CA LEU A 47 3.59 -19.10 12.37
C LEU A 47 3.64 -19.44 13.86
N VAL A 48 3.07 -18.58 14.71
CA VAL A 48 3.02 -18.80 16.16
C VAL A 48 2.04 -19.91 16.53
N GLU A 49 0.99 -20.14 15.74
CA GLU A 49 0.10 -21.29 15.91
C GLU A 49 0.81 -22.63 15.60
N GLU A 50 1.86 -22.62 14.79
CA GLU A 50 2.68 -23.81 14.48
C GLU A 50 3.79 -24.09 15.50
N TRP A 51 4.00 -23.19 16.47
CA TRP A 51 5.02 -23.37 17.50
C TRP A 51 4.61 -24.48 18.49
N CYS A 52 5.28 -25.63 18.40
CA CYS A 52 5.00 -26.77 19.27
C CYS A 52 5.59 -26.65 20.69
N CYS A 53 6.44 -25.64 20.94
CA CYS A 53 7.30 -25.62 22.13
C CYS A 53 6.83 -24.69 23.26
N HIS A 54 5.95 -23.73 22.98
CA HIS A 54 5.38 -22.86 24.01
C HIS A 54 4.09 -22.19 23.51
N PRO A 55 3.18 -21.82 24.43
CA PRO A 55 2.01 -21.04 24.07
C PRO A 55 2.41 -19.71 23.43
N ASN A 56 1.54 -19.21 22.55
CA ASN A 56 1.68 -17.90 21.91
C ASN A 56 1.87 -16.82 23.00
N PRO A 57 3.06 -16.19 23.10
CA PRO A 57 3.33 -15.21 24.15
C PRO A 57 2.48 -13.93 24.01
N PHE A 58 1.83 -13.74 22.86
CA PHE A 58 0.97 -12.60 22.54
C PHE A 58 -0.53 -12.94 22.54
N ALA A 59 -0.94 -14.18 22.87
CA ALA A 59 -2.35 -14.60 22.84
C ALA A 59 -3.30 -13.74 23.69
N ARG A 60 -2.77 -12.98 24.65
CA ARG A 60 -3.54 -12.10 25.54
C ARG A 60 -3.27 -10.61 25.31
N SER A 61 -2.39 -10.28 24.36
CA SER A 61 -1.91 -8.93 24.12
C SER A 61 -2.31 -8.50 22.72
N THR A 62 -3.40 -7.74 22.61
CA THR A 62 -3.77 -7.11 21.34
C THR A 62 -2.78 -5.98 21.04
N LEU A 63 -2.10 -6.05 19.89
CA LEU A 63 -1.17 -5.02 19.43
C LEU A 63 -1.96 -3.82 18.85
N HIS A 64 -2.44 -2.95 19.73
CA HIS A 64 -3.10 -1.70 19.34
C HIS A 64 -2.17 -0.50 19.50
N PRO A 65 -2.13 0.43 18.53
CA PRO A 65 -1.37 1.65 18.65
C PRO A 65 -1.97 2.56 19.74
N GLN A 66 -1.11 3.19 20.53
CA GLN A 66 -1.52 4.34 21.34
C GLN A 66 -1.86 5.55 20.45
N HIS A 67 -2.37 6.63 21.06
CA HIS A 67 -2.77 7.83 20.33
C HIS A 67 -1.68 8.39 19.40
N ASP A 68 -0.41 8.34 19.78
CA ASP A 68 0.66 8.88 18.95
C ASP A 68 1.53 7.80 18.31
N ASP A 69 1.05 6.56 18.28
CA ASP A 69 1.73 5.46 17.62
C ASP A 69 1.20 5.27 16.18
N CYS A 70 2.10 4.82 15.30
CA CYS A 70 1.77 4.28 13.99
C CYS A 70 2.41 2.91 13.84
N PHE A 71 1.59 1.86 13.69
CA PHE A 71 2.13 0.51 13.46
C PHE A 71 2.05 0.17 11.98
N LEU A 72 3.16 -0.24 11.37
CA LEU A 72 3.23 -0.51 9.92
C LEU A 72 3.16 -2.00 9.63
N GLY A 73 2.22 -2.42 8.80
CA GLY A 73 2.20 -3.74 8.16
C GLY A 73 2.72 -3.69 6.73
N ASP A 74 2.72 -4.83 6.05
CA ASP A 74 3.24 -4.94 4.68
C ASP A 74 2.39 -4.14 3.65
N THR A 75 1.08 -4.05 3.88
CA THR A 75 0.09 -3.44 2.96
C THR A 75 -0.84 -2.45 3.65
N PHE A 76 -0.59 -2.15 4.91
CA PHE A 76 -1.45 -1.30 5.73
C PHE A 76 -0.66 -0.62 6.85
N PHE A 77 -1.30 0.33 7.53
CA PHE A 77 -0.82 0.85 8.81
C PHE A 77 -1.98 1.00 9.80
N LEU A 78 -1.69 0.87 11.08
CA LEU A 78 -2.65 1.03 12.17
C LEU A 78 -2.43 2.37 12.86
N LEU A 79 -3.54 3.08 13.04
CA LEU A 79 -3.59 4.28 13.87
C LEU A 79 -4.69 4.15 14.91
N ASN A 80 -4.46 4.79 16.05
CA ASN A 80 -5.53 4.98 17.00
C ASN A 80 -6.54 6.01 16.44
N SER A 81 -7.85 5.77 16.46
CA SER A 81 -8.83 6.73 15.97
C SER A 81 -8.98 7.96 16.88
N GLY A 82 -8.42 7.92 18.09
CA GLY A 82 -8.65 8.91 19.13
C GLY A 82 -10.11 8.94 19.61
N ASN A 83 -10.45 9.98 20.36
CA ASN A 83 -11.83 10.25 20.81
C ASN A 83 -12.75 10.78 19.69
N GLU A 84 -12.25 10.90 18.46
CA GLU A 84 -13.05 11.26 17.29
C GLU A 84 -13.96 10.09 16.91
N SER A 85 -15.06 9.97 17.64
CA SER A 85 -16.03 8.91 17.49
C SER A 85 -16.75 9.03 16.15
N HIS A 86 -16.20 8.44 15.10
CA HIS A 86 -17.00 7.93 13.99
C HIS A 86 -17.60 6.57 14.38
N LYS A 87 -18.41 6.57 15.45
CA LYS A 87 -19.11 5.38 15.93
C LYS A 87 -20.44 5.25 15.20
N SER A 88 -20.42 4.64 14.02
CA SER A 88 -21.51 3.73 13.65
C SER A 88 -21.09 2.35 14.12
N LYS A 89 -21.80 1.79 15.10
CA LYS A 89 -21.57 0.46 15.73
C LYS A 89 -21.63 -0.74 14.75
N GLU A 90 -21.68 -0.51 13.45
CA GLU A 90 -22.00 -1.51 12.44
C GLU A 90 -21.10 -1.45 11.19
N ASN A 91 -20.35 -0.36 10.98
CA ASN A 91 -19.46 -0.25 9.82
C ASN A 91 -18.04 -0.70 10.20
N THR A 92 -17.65 -1.87 9.69
CA THR A 92 -16.28 -2.38 9.76
C THR A 92 -15.30 -1.64 8.85
N ARG A 93 -15.76 -0.64 8.09
CA ARG A 93 -14.99 0.05 7.03
C ARG A 93 -14.70 1.50 7.41
N ALA A 94 -13.46 1.93 7.22
CA ALA A 94 -13.07 3.33 7.25
C ALA A 94 -13.32 3.93 5.85
N ILE A 95 -14.10 5.02 5.77
CA ILE A 95 -14.56 5.60 4.50
C ILE A 95 -14.17 7.08 4.43
N CYS A 96 -13.66 7.52 3.28
CA CYS A 96 -13.39 8.93 3.04
C CYS A 96 -14.69 9.75 3.11
N LYS A 97 -14.70 10.82 3.92
CA LYS A 97 -15.87 11.68 4.10
C LYS A 97 -16.30 12.36 2.80
N ARG A 98 -15.33 12.72 1.94
CA ARG A 98 -15.57 13.43 0.68
C ARG A 98 -15.96 12.50 -0.48
N CYS A 99 -15.07 11.60 -0.91
CA CYS A 99 -15.30 10.78 -2.12
C CYS A 99 -15.97 9.42 -1.85
N LYS A 100 -16.20 9.05 -0.59
CA LYS A 100 -16.80 7.78 -0.18
C LYS A 100 -16.00 6.51 -0.54
N THR A 101 -14.76 6.65 -1.01
CA THR A 101 -13.84 5.52 -1.18
C THR A 101 -13.55 4.86 0.16
N THR A 102 -13.43 3.53 0.18
CA THR A 102 -12.97 2.78 1.35
C THR A 102 -11.47 3.01 1.53
N LEU A 103 -11.07 3.51 2.70
CA LEU A 103 -9.68 3.80 3.06
C LEU A 103 -9.03 2.66 3.84
N GLY A 104 -9.85 1.78 4.42
CA GLY A 104 -9.39 0.79 5.39
C GLY A 104 -10.54 0.13 6.14
N GLU A 105 -10.20 -0.49 7.27
CA GLU A 105 -11.10 -1.24 8.13
C GLU A 105 -10.92 -0.89 9.62
N THR A 106 -12.01 -0.96 10.37
CA THR A 106 -12.01 -0.74 11.82
C THR A 106 -11.69 -2.05 12.50
N VAL A 107 -10.54 -2.11 13.19
CA VAL A 107 -10.04 -3.31 13.88
C VAL A 107 -10.63 -3.42 15.29
N SER A 108 -10.72 -2.28 15.98
CA SER A 108 -11.29 -2.15 17.32
C SER A 108 -12.02 -0.82 17.45
N SER A 109 -12.63 -0.55 18.61
CA SER A 109 -13.31 0.73 18.87
C SER A 109 -12.43 1.97 18.76
N ASP A 110 -11.11 1.79 18.86
CA ASP A 110 -10.10 2.83 18.91
C ASP A 110 -8.96 2.62 17.90
N THR A 111 -9.02 1.58 17.04
CA THR A 111 -7.95 1.29 16.07
C THR A 111 -8.52 1.15 14.66
N ILE A 112 -7.93 1.89 13.72
CA ILE A 112 -8.25 1.83 12.29
C ILE A 112 -7.02 1.32 11.54
N LYS A 113 -7.24 0.33 10.68
CA LYS A 113 -6.29 -0.16 9.69
C LYS A 113 -6.53 0.57 8.37
N TYR A 114 -5.57 1.37 7.93
CA TYR A 114 -5.62 2.06 6.64
C TYR A 114 -4.77 1.33 5.61
N TYR A 115 -5.27 1.19 4.37
CA TYR A 115 -4.52 0.58 3.29
C TYR A 115 -3.52 1.57 2.68
N VAL A 116 -2.28 1.13 2.46
CA VAL A 116 -1.22 1.97 1.88
C VAL A 116 -1.54 2.41 0.44
N THR A 117 -2.43 1.71 -0.25
CA THR A 117 -2.91 2.07 -1.59
C THR A 117 -3.98 3.16 -1.59
N GLU A 118 -4.55 3.48 -0.43
CA GLU A 118 -5.70 4.39 -0.30
C GLU A 118 -5.39 5.67 0.48
N VAL A 119 -4.35 5.66 1.31
CA VAL A 119 -3.97 6.80 2.15
C VAL A 119 -2.50 7.15 1.95
N ILE A 120 -2.25 8.43 1.67
CA ILE A 120 -0.91 9.01 1.56
C ILE A 120 -0.56 9.66 2.89
N ILE A 121 0.64 9.41 3.40
CA ILE A 121 1.19 10.03 4.61
C ILE A 121 2.29 11.00 4.17
N GLN A 122 2.22 12.27 4.59
CA GLN A 122 3.24 13.27 4.28
C GLN A 122 3.59 14.11 5.51
N PRO A 123 4.85 14.56 5.65
CA PRO A 123 5.20 15.58 6.63
C PRO A 123 4.29 16.79 6.48
N SER A 124 3.84 17.37 7.60
CA SER A 124 2.83 18.44 7.57
C SER A 124 3.36 19.77 7.01
N GLU A 125 4.68 19.89 6.87
CA GLU A 125 5.37 21.04 6.26
C GLU A 125 5.41 20.94 4.72
N GLU A 126 5.18 19.75 4.15
CA GLU A 126 5.25 19.52 2.71
C GLU A 126 3.90 19.80 2.01
N ASN A 127 3.98 20.34 0.79
CA ASN A 127 2.81 20.56 -0.03
C ASN A 127 2.31 19.24 -0.63
N PHE A 128 1.03 18.95 -0.44
CA PHE A 128 0.39 17.80 -1.08
C PHE A 128 0.33 18.00 -2.60
N SER A 129 1.05 17.16 -3.34
CA SER A 129 0.93 17.04 -4.80
C SER A 129 0.26 15.70 -5.15
N PRO A 130 -0.97 15.73 -5.67
CA PRO A 130 -1.69 14.49 -5.98
C PRO A 130 -1.03 13.78 -7.17
N THR A 131 -0.52 12.57 -6.94
CA THR A 131 -0.13 11.64 -8.00
C THR A 131 -1.39 10.97 -8.58
N PRO A 132 -1.48 10.77 -9.92
CA PRO A 132 -2.55 9.97 -10.50
C PRO A 132 -2.66 8.60 -9.84
N ARG A 133 -3.90 8.16 -9.55
CA ARG A 133 -4.16 6.92 -8.80
C ARG A 133 -3.52 5.68 -9.42
N SER A 134 -3.57 5.55 -10.74
CA SER A 134 -2.94 4.42 -11.44
C SER A 134 -1.43 4.36 -11.16
N GLN A 135 -0.74 5.49 -11.29
CA GLN A 135 0.70 5.58 -11.04
C GLN A 135 1.01 5.32 -9.56
N PHE A 136 0.23 5.89 -8.63
CA PHE A 136 0.40 5.64 -7.21
C PHE A 136 0.27 4.16 -6.86
N VAL A 137 -0.82 3.52 -7.29
CA VAL A 137 -1.06 2.09 -7.02
C VAL A 137 0.01 1.21 -7.68
N GLN A 138 0.42 1.53 -8.91
CA GLN A 138 1.51 0.82 -9.59
C GLN A 138 2.82 0.90 -8.81
N SER A 139 3.23 2.10 -8.36
CA SER A 139 4.42 2.29 -7.54
C SER A 139 4.31 1.52 -6.22
N MET A 140 3.16 1.61 -5.55
CA MET A 140 2.91 0.88 -4.30
C MET A 140 3.06 -0.63 -4.48
N VAL A 141 2.37 -1.20 -5.48
CA VAL A 141 2.39 -2.64 -5.74
C VAL A 141 3.77 -3.11 -6.18
N ALA A 142 4.40 -2.43 -7.14
CA ALA A 142 5.74 -2.79 -7.62
C ALA A 142 6.74 -2.86 -6.47
N GLN A 143 6.65 -1.90 -5.56
CA GLN A 143 7.57 -1.83 -4.46
C GLN A 143 7.29 -2.89 -3.38
N CYS A 144 6.03 -3.16 -3.06
CA CYS A 144 5.65 -4.29 -2.20
C CYS A 144 6.18 -5.62 -2.78
N LEU A 145 6.09 -5.83 -4.10
CA LEU A 145 6.61 -7.05 -4.74
C LEU A 145 8.12 -7.21 -4.52
N VAL A 146 8.90 -6.14 -4.74
CA VAL A 146 10.36 -6.16 -4.54
C VAL A 146 10.69 -6.48 -3.09
N GLU A 147 10.05 -5.77 -2.15
CA GLU A 147 10.28 -5.93 -0.71
C GLU A 147 9.99 -7.33 -0.20
N LEU A 148 8.78 -7.81 -0.51
CA LEU A 148 8.33 -9.11 -0.04
C LEU A 148 9.15 -10.21 -0.69
N SER A 149 9.61 -10.03 -1.93
CA SER A 149 10.50 -10.99 -2.56
C SER A 149 11.86 -11.08 -1.89
N SER A 150 12.46 -9.95 -1.53
CA SER A 150 13.73 -9.90 -0.81
C SER A 150 13.61 -10.47 0.60
N ALA A 151 12.54 -10.10 1.32
CA ALA A 151 12.35 -10.48 2.71
C ALA A 151 11.89 -11.94 2.89
N LYS A 152 11.05 -12.46 1.98
CA LYS A 152 10.39 -13.77 2.12
C LYS A 152 10.91 -14.81 1.11
N SER A 153 11.89 -14.47 0.27
CA SER A 153 12.40 -15.33 -0.81
C SER A 153 11.28 -15.91 -1.70
N THR A 154 10.20 -15.13 -1.89
CA THR A 154 9.03 -15.51 -2.70
C THR A 154 8.92 -14.63 -3.91
N PHE A 155 8.59 -15.22 -5.05
CA PHE A 155 8.40 -14.51 -6.32
C PHE A 155 6.98 -14.70 -6.85
N ARG A 156 6.06 -15.20 -6.00
CA ARG A 156 4.67 -15.48 -6.35
C ARG A 156 3.77 -14.75 -5.37
N PHE A 157 2.82 -13.99 -5.91
CA PHE A 157 1.97 -13.09 -5.16
C PHE A 157 0.53 -13.17 -5.65
N THR A 158 -0.41 -12.83 -4.77
CA THR A 158 -1.82 -12.67 -5.08
C THR A 158 -2.22 -11.22 -4.83
N ILE A 159 -3.06 -10.66 -5.69
CA ILE A 159 -3.82 -9.45 -5.39
C ILE A 159 -5.21 -9.88 -5.00
N GLU A 160 -5.57 -9.59 -3.76
CA GLU A 160 -6.86 -9.94 -3.17
C GLU A 160 -7.68 -8.67 -2.94
N GLY A 161 -8.98 -8.77 -3.13
CA GLY A 161 -9.90 -7.71 -2.72
C GLY A 161 -10.21 -7.79 -1.23
N ASP A 162 -10.88 -6.75 -0.74
CA ASP A 162 -11.42 -6.67 0.63
C ASP A 162 -12.36 -7.84 1.01
N ASN A 163 -12.91 -8.53 0.02
CA ASN A 163 -13.76 -9.71 0.19
C ASN A 163 -13.01 -11.05 0.20
N GLY A 164 -11.67 -11.04 0.24
CA GLY A 164 -10.82 -12.24 0.21
C GLY A 164 -10.78 -12.94 -1.16
N LYS A 165 -11.37 -12.35 -2.19
CA LYS A 165 -11.33 -12.91 -3.55
C LYS A 165 -10.01 -12.55 -4.20
N ILE A 166 -9.34 -13.56 -4.76
CA ILE A 166 -8.15 -13.37 -5.59
C ILE A 166 -8.57 -12.79 -6.96
N TYR A 167 -8.00 -11.65 -7.33
CA TYR A 167 -8.22 -10.97 -8.60
C TYR A 167 -7.10 -11.21 -9.60
N ILE A 168 -5.85 -11.27 -9.14
CA ILE A 168 -4.67 -11.41 -10.00
C ILE A 168 -3.64 -12.31 -9.30
N LEU A 169 -3.08 -13.28 -10.03
CA LEU A 169 -1.84 -13.96 -9.64
C LEU A 169 -0.67 -13.24 -10.32
N ILE A 170 0.41 -13.01 -9.58
CA ILE A 170 1.60 -12.30 -10.07
C ILE A 170 2.84 -13.15 -9.80
N TRP A 171 3.68 -13.30 -10.80
CA TRP A 171 5.03 -13.82 -10.70
C TRP A 171 6.02 -12.71 -10.97
N LEU A 172 6.85 -12.40 -9.98
CA LEU A 172 7.97 -11.48 -10.13
C LEU A 172 9.07 -12.17 -10.92
N LEU A 173 9.33 -11.71 -12.14
CA LEU A 173 10.37 -12.26 -13.01
C LEU A 173 11.70 -11.55 -12.79
N ASN A 174 11.65 -10.23 -12.61
CA ASN A 174 12.84 -9.45 -12.35
C ASN A 174 12.54 -8.12 -11.62
N SER A 175 13.44 -7.69 -10.75
CA SER A 175 13.33 -6.45 -9.96
C SER A 175 14.38 -5.39 -10.31
N ASP A 176 15.42 -5.74 -11.07
CA ASP A 176 16.55 -4.86 -11.42
C ASP A 176 16.47 -4.32 -12.86
N THR A 177 15.27 -4.31 -13.45
CA THR A 177 15.09 -3.90 -14.85
C THR A 177 15.11 -2.38 -14.96
N LEU A 178 15.91 -1.85 -15.89
CA LEU A 178 15.92 -0.43 -16.24
C LEU A 178 15.19 -0.22 -17.57
N LEU A 179 14.20 0.67 -17.57
CA LEU A 179 13.56 1.18 -18.79
C LEU A 179 14.29 2.44 -19.23
N VAL A 180 14.74 2.45 -20.47
CA VAL A 180 15.39 3.60 -21.10
C VAL A 180 14.51 4.06 -22.26
N GLU A 181 13.99 5.27 -22.17
CA GLU A 181 13.21 5.86 -23.24
C GLU A 181 14.13 6.59 -24.23
N SER A 182 14.30 6.05 -25.44
CA SER A 182 14.99 6.78 -26.52
C SER A 182 14.02 7.71 -27.23
N LEU A 183 14.46 8.92 -27.59
CA LEU A 183 13.71 9.84 -28.45
C LEU A 183 13.63 9.28 -29.89
N GLY A 184 12.81 8.26 -30.11
CA GLY A 184 12.59 7.63 -31.41
C GLY A 184 11.60 8.44 -32.24
N SER A 185 11.95 8.75 -33.49
CA SER A 185 11.10 9.44 -34.47
C SER A 185 9.66 8.89 -34.48
N SER A 186 8.68 9.80 -34.58
CA SER A 186 7.21 9.60 -34.47
C SER A 186 6.58 8.67 -35.53
N SER A 187 7.09 7.45 -35.66
CA SER A 187 6.55 6.39 -36.49
C SER A 187 7.03 5.03 -35.98
N SER A 188 6.33 4.45 -35.01
CA SER A 188 6.47 3.01 -34.75
C SER A 188 5.11 2.38 -34.52
N HIS A 189 4.86 1.35 -35.33
CA HIS A 189 3.65 0.53 -35.32
C HIS A 189 3.40 -0.07 -33.94
N SER A 190 2.17 0.09 -33.45
CA SER A 190 1.68 -0.44 -32.18
C SER A 190 1.60 -1.98 -32.20
N GLY A 191 2.71 -2.66 -31.92
CA GLY A 191 2.76 -4.12 -31.68
C GLY A 191 2.81 -4.48 -30.20
N PHE A 192 3.26 -3.55 -29.36
CA PHE A 192 3.21 -3.66 -27.91
C PHE A 192 2.34 -2.51 -27.41
N THR A 193 1.16 -2.82 -26.88
CA THR A 193 0.46 -1.87 -26.02
C THR A 193 1.31 -1.68 -24.78
N LEU A 194 2.20 -0.68 -24.81
CA LEU A 194 2.81 -0.14 -23.62
C LEU A 194 1.63 0.36 -22.78
N PHE A 195 1.19 -0.43 -21.79
CA PHE A 195 0.18 0.00 -20.83
C PHE A 195 0.83 1.06 -19.91
N GLY A 196 1.03 2.26 -20.46
CA GLY A 196 1.74 3.38 -19.83
C GLY A 196 1.58 4.72 -20.57
N ASP A 197 1.17 4.72 -21.85
CA ASP A 197 1.18 5.92 -22.71
C ASP A 197 0.10 6.99 -22.44
N ILE A 198 -0.57 7.02 -21.28
CA ILE A 198 -1.66 7.99 -21.08
C ILE A 198 -1.26 9.24 -20.28
N PHE A 199 -0.14 9.29 -19.53
CA PHE A 199 0.09 10.47 -18.66
C PHE A 199 1.55 10.90 -18.45
N LEU A 200 2.38 10.93 -19.49
CA LEU A 200 3.63 11.70 -19.40
C LEU A 200 3.36 13.19 -19.71
N PRO A 201 3.69 14.13 -18.81
CA PRO A 201 3.73 15.55 -19.17
C PRO A 201 4.74 15.72 -20.31
N SER A 202 4.32 16.43 -21.36
CA SER A 202 4.98 16.53 -22.67
C SER A 202 6.33 17.25 -22.69
N SER A 203 7.10 17.23 -21.60
CA SER A 203 8.38 17.93 -21.50
C SER A 203 9.22 17.44 -20.31
N VAL A 204 9.80 16.25 -20.38
CA VAL A 204 10.84 15.78 -19.44
C VAL A 204 11.92 15.00 -20.22
N PRO A 205 13.22 15.09 -19.87
CA PRO A 205 14.32 14.53 -20.66
C PRO A 205 14.27 13.01 -20.74
N VAL A 206 14.98 12.43 -21.72
CA VAL A 206 15.33 10.99 -21.84
C VAL A 206 15.51 10.37 -20.45
N GLY A 207 14.48 9.67 -19.99
CA GLY A 207 14.38 9.17 -18.62
C GLY A 207 14.84 7.72 -18.54
N THR A 208 15.69 7.42 -17.56
CA THR A 208 15.93 6.05 -17.12
C THR A 208 15.09 5.78 -15.88
N TRP A 209 14.31 4.71 -15.90
CA TRP A 209 13.36 4.38 -14.83
C TRP A 209 13.60 2.94 -14.34
N ASN A 210 13.55 2.73 -13.03
CA ASN A 210 13.49 1.39 -12.46
C ASN A 210 12.12 0.78 -12.77
N ALA A 211 12.11 -0.49 -13.18
CA ALA A 211 10.92 -1.23 -13.50
C ALA A 211 10.99 -2.65 -12.95
N VAL A 212 9.81 -3.17 -12.63
CA VAL A 212 9.63 -4.53 -12.15
C VAL A 212 8.99 -5.34 -13.27
N LYS A 213 9.67 -6.41 -13.72
CA LYS A 213 9.13 -7.30 -14.74
C LYS A 213 8.29 -8.38 -14.07
N VAL A 214 7.01 -8.42 -14.42
CA VAL A 214 6.06 -9.39 -13.87
C VAL A 214 5.36 -10.17 -14.96
N LEU A 215 5.04 -11.44 -14.67
CA LEU A 215 4.01 -12.20 -15.37
C LEU A 215 2.77 -12.14 -14.48
N TYR A 216 1.58 -11.89 -15.05
CA TYR A 216 0.35 -11.86 -14.27
C TYR A 216 -0.78 -12.64 -14.96
N GLN A 217 -1.69 -13.18 -14.15
CA GLN A 217 -2.88 -13.90 -14.60
C GLN A 217 -4.12 -13.34 -13.88
N PRO A 218 -5.05 -12.70 -14.60
CA PRO A 218 -6.35 -12.31 -14.04
C PRO A 218 -7.17 -13.55 -13.63
N CYS A 219 -7.77 -13.51 -12.44
CA CYS A 219 -8.61 -14.58 -11.85
C CYS A 219 -10.11 -14.27 -11.86
N ILE A 220 -10.50 -13.14 -12.44
CA ILE A 220 -11.91 -12.79 -12.62
C ILE A 220 -12.48 -13.76 -13.65
N LYS A 221 -13.64 -14.39 -13.34
CA LYS A 221 -14.34 -15.40 -14.15
C LYS A 221 -14.00 -15.24 -15.62
N SER A 222 -13.26 -16.22 -16.14
CA SER A 222 -12.96 -16.33 -17.56
C SER A 222 -14.26 -16.14 -18.34
N ARG A 223 -14.26 -15.15 -19.22
CA ARG A 223 -15.20 -15.07 -20.34
C ARG A 223 -14.83 -16.09 -21.42
N ASN A 224 -14.15 -17.18 -21.04
CA ASN A 224 -14.01 -18.38 -21.85
C ASN A 224 -15.27 -19.22 -21.62
N LYS A 225 -16.38 -18.78 -22.20
CA LYS A 225 -17.34 -19.73 -22.74
C LYS A 225 -16.72 -20.19 -24.06
N GLU A 226 -16.37 -21.47 -24.07
CA GLU A 226 -16.14 -22.36 -25.23
C GLU A 226 -15.17 -21.88 -26.32
#